data_AF-A0A7W3FPF3-F1
#
_entry.id   AF-A0A7W3FPF3-F1
#
_cell.length_a   1.000
_cell.length_b   1.000
_cell.length_c   1.000
_cell.angle_alpha   90.00
_cell.angle_beta   90.00
_cell.angle_gamma   90.00
#
_symmetry.space_group_name_H-M   'P 1'
#
loop_
_entity.id
_entity.type
_entity.pdbx_description
1 polymer ?
#
loop_
_entity_poly.entity_id
_entity_poly.type
_entity_poly.pdbx_seq_one_letter_code
_entity_poly.pdbx_strand_id
1 'polypeptide(L)' 'MTQGDKSAYTDKQKRQAAHIEESEKEKGRSAEDAERIAWATVNKQDGGGKKSGSGRAGSSRPGHH' A
#
# COMPACT_ATOMS: atom_id res chain seq x y z
N MET A 1 -6.28 12.86 9.15
CA MET A 1 -6.51 12.00 7.97
C MET A 1 -7.40 10.83 8.41
N THR A 2 -8.40 10.40 7.63
CA THR A 2 -9.13 9.14 7.90
C THR A 2 -8.26 7.97 7.44
N GLN A 3 -7.25 7.69 8.25
CA GLN A 3 -6.37 6.55 8.12
C GLN A 3 -7.28 5.34 8.29
N GLY A 4 -7.57 4.62 7.20
CA GLY A 4 -8.31 3.37 7.27
C GLY A 4 -7.68 2.54 8.38
N ASP A 5 -8.49 2.22 9.38
CA ASP A 5 -8.05 1.54 10.58
C ASP A 5 -7.07 0.43 10.19
N LYS A 6 -5.85 0.46 10.73
CA LYS A 6 -4.88 -0.61 10.47
C LYS A 6 -5.41 -1.99 10.89
N SER A 7 -6.51 -2.02 11.66
CA SER A 7 -7.42 -3.13 11.91
C SER A 7 -7.94 -3.81 10.65
N ALA A 8 -8.07 -3.09 9.53
CA ALA A 8 -8.55 -3.59 8.24
C ALA A 8 -7.50 -4.42 7.49
N TYR A 9 -6.23 -4.37 7.90
CA TYR A 9 -5.23 -5.26 7.35
C TYR A 9 -5.45 -6.67 7.87
N THR A 10 -5.70 -7.57 6.93
CA THR A 10 -5.85 -9.00 7.20
C THR A 10 -4.55 -9.57 7.78
N ASP A 11 -4.65 -10.62 8.58
CA ASP A 11 -3.46 -11.26 9.14
C ASP A 11 -2.54 -11.82 8.04
N LYS A 12 -3.08 -12.13 6.86
CA LYS A 12 -2.30 -12.49 5.68
C LYS A 12 -1.39 -11.34 5.22
N GLN A 13 -1.90 -10.10 5.19
CA GLN A 13 -1.13 -8.91 4.81
C GLN A 13 -0.03 -8.61 5.82
N LYS A 14 -0.33 -8.72 7.13
CA LYS A 14 0.67 -8.56 8.19
C LYS A 14 1.80 -9.58 8.06
N ARG A 15 1.47 -10.85 7.79
CA ARG A 15 2.48 -11.90 7.56
C ARG A 15 3.33 -11.66 6.32
N GLN A 16 2.73 -11.22 5.20
CA GLN A 16 3.49 -10.85 4.01
C GLN A 16 4.41 -9.66 4.27
N ALA A 17 3.93 -8.63 4.96
CA ALA A 17 4.74 -7.46 5.28
C ALA A 17 5.94 -7.87 6.13
N ALA A 18 5.74 -8.65 7.19
CA ALA A 18 6.82 -9.13 8.05
C ALA A 18 7.89 -9.93 7.27
N HIS A 19 7.47 -10.83 6.37
CA HIS A 19 8.40 -11.62 5.56
C HIS A 19 9.19 -10.76 4.56
N ILE A 20 8.56 -9.72 3.98
CA ILE A 20 9.26 -8.81 3.07
C ILE A 20 10.22 -7.93 3.86
N GLU A 21 9.81 -7.43 5.02
CA GLU A 21 10.65 -6.63 5.92
C GLU A 21 11.90 -7.40 6.34
N GLU A 22 11.76 -8.66 6.73
CA GLU A 22 12.89 -9.53 7.09
C GLU A 22 13.86 -9.71 5.91
N SER A 23 13.35 -10.01 4.71
CA SER A 23 14.18 -10.11 3.50
C SER A 23 14.90 -8.80 3.14
N GLU A 24 14.27 -7.65 3.39
CA GLU A 24 14.88 -6.34 3.14
C GLU A 24 15.93 -5.97 4.19
N LYS A 25 15.72 -6.37 5.45
CA LYS A 25 16.73 -6.28 6.51
C LYS A 25 17.94 -7.16 6.22
N GLU A 26 17.74 -8.37 5.73
CA GLU A 26 18.81 -9.27 5.29
C GLU A 26 19.62 -8.70 4.13
N LYS A 27 18.98 -7.93 3.24
CA LYS A 27 19.65 -7.16 2.18
C LYS A 27 20.43 -5.94 2.69
N GLY A 28 20.44 -5.69 3.99
CA GLY A 28 21.15 -4.59 4.64
C GLY A 28 20.37 -3.27 4.68
N ARG A 29 19.05 -3.27 4.46
CA ARG A 29 18.24 -2.06 4.66
C ARG A 29 17.97 -1.80 6.14
N SER A 30 17.79 -0.53 6.47
CA SER A 30 17.33 -0.12 7.80
C SER A 30 15.93 -0.68 8.08
N ALA A 31 15.60 -0.89 9.35
CA ALA A 31 14.30 -1.43 9.73
C ALA A 31 13.14 -0.55 9.22
N GLU A 32 13.30 0.77 9.27
CA GLU A 32 12.29 1.74 8.81
C GLU A 32 12.09 1.69 7.29
N ASP A 33 13.17 1.51 6.52
CA ASP A 33 13.07 1.36 5.07
C ASP A 33 12.45 0.03 4.69
N ALA A 34 12.88 -1.05 5.35
CA ALA A 34 12.35 -2.39 5.15
C ALA A 34 10.84 -2.44 5.43
N GLU A 35 10.38 -1.86 6.55
CA GLU A 35 8.96 -1.79 6.91
C GLU A 35 8.17 -0.99 5.86
N ARG A 36 8.68 0.16 5.43
CA ARG A 36 8.02 1.00 4.42
C ARG A 36 7.86 0.26 3.10
N ILE A 37 8.89 -0.46 2.67
CA ILE A 37 8.91 -1.23 1.43
C ILE A 37 7.99 -2.45 1.53
N ALA A 38 7.98 -3.12 2.69
CA ALA A 38 7.07 -4.20 2.98
C ALA A 38 5.60 -3.78 2.84
N TRP A 39 5.19 -2.71 3.53
CA TRP A 39 3.83 -2.20 3.45
C TRP A 39 3.47 -1.67 2.06
N ALA A 40 4.40 -1.02 1.36
CA ALA A 40 4.19 -0.59 -0.02
C ALA A 40 3.97 -1.77 -0.97
N THR A 41 4.69 -2.87 -0.77
CA THR A 41 4.57 -4.09 -1.59
C THR A 41 3.25 -4.80 -1.34
N VAL A 42 2.87 -4.96 -0.07
CA VAL A 42 1.57 -5.54 0.31
C VAL A 42 0.42 -4.68 -0.18
N ASN A 43 0.50 -3.35 -0.04
CA ASN A 43 -0.50 -2.44 -0.58
C ASN A 43 -0.58 -2.51 -2.12
N LYS A 44 0.53 -2.69 -2.83
CA LYS A 44 0.52 -2.91 -4.29
C LYS A 44 -0.13 -4.23 -4.68
N GLN A 45 0.18 -5.32 -3.98
CA GLN A 45 -0.38 -6.65 -4.27
C GLN A 45 -1.89 -6.72 -3.98
N ASP A 46 -2.35 -6.03 -2.94
CA ASP A 46 -3.77 -5.98 -2.59
C ASP A 46 -4.56 -4.89 -3.36
N GLY A 47 -3.88 -4.17 -4.26
CA GLY A 47 -4.53 -3.23 -5.18
C GLY A 47 -4.78 -1.84 -4.63
N GLY A 48 -4.01 -1.37 -3.64
CA GLY A 48 -4.09 0.01 -3.15
C GLY A 48 -5.48 0.36 -2.62
N GLY A 49 -6.12 -0.58 -1.93
CA GLY A 49 -7.48 -0.43 -1.47
C GLY A 49 -8.50 -0.48 -2.60
N LYS A 50 -9.74 -0.77 -2.23
CA LYS A 50 -10.93 -0.65 -3.09
C LYS A 50 -11.23 0.81 -3.43
N LYS A 51 -10.31 1.50 -4.11
CA LYS A 51 -10.44 2.83 -4.71
C LYS A 51 -9.75 2.90 -6.08
N SER A 52 -9.87 1.86 -6.89
CA SER A 52 -9.74 1.96 -8.36
C SER A 52 -10.38 0.74 -9.06
N GLY A 53 -11.52 0.30 -8.57
CA GLY A 53 -12.59 -0.20 -9.42
C GLY A 53 -13.79 0.70 -9.16
N SER A 54 -13.86 1.90 -9.75
CA SER A 54 -14.59 2.05 -11.02
C SER A 54 -14.22 3.37 -11.75
N GLY A 55 -14.13 3.32 -13.08
CA GLY A 55 -14.11 4.46 -14.01
C GLY A 55 -12.75 4.73 -14.67
N ARG A 56 -12.53 4.82 -15.99
CA ARG A 56 -13.44 5.06 -17.12
C ARG A 56 -14.64 5.94 -16.75
N ALA A 57 -14.39 7.16 -16.27
CA ALA A 57 -15.19 8.37 -16.48
C ALA A 57 -14.90 9.40 -15.38
N GLY A 58 -14.69 10.67 -15.76
CA GLY A 58 -14.94 11.79 -14.85
C GLY A 58 -13.74 12.64 -14.42
N SER A 59 -12.94 13.15 -15.34
CA SER A 59 -12.38 14.49 -15.17
C SER A 59 -12.51 15.23 -16.49
N SER A 60 -13.73 15.76 -16.65
CA SER A 60 -13.95 17.04 -17.31
C SER A 60 -12.75 17.95 -17.02
N ARG A 61 -12.01 18.32 -18.06
CA ARG A 61 -11.19 19.53 -18.02
C ARG A 61 -12.16 20.65 -17.65
N PRO A 62 -11.99 21.40 -16.54
CA PRO A 62 -12.73 22.62 -16.40
C PRO A 62 -12.24 23.50 -17.56
N GLY A 63 -13.18 23.89 -18.43
CA GLY A 63 -12.92 24.92 -19.43
C GLY A 63 -12.36 26.14 -18.71
N HIS A 64 -11.15 26.50 -19.07
CA HIS A 64 -10.63 27.82 -18.75
C HIS A 64 -11.20 28.76 -19.80
N HIS A 65 -11.92 29.78 -19.32
CA HIS A 65 -12.29 30.99 -20.04
C HIS A 65 -11.07 31.63 -20.72
#